data_AF-A0A3B9PC20-F1
#
_entry.id   AF-A0A3B9PC20-F1
#
_cell.length_a   1.000
_cell.length_b   1.000
_cell.length_c   1.000
_cell.angle_alpha   90.00
_cell.angle_beta   90.00
_cell.angle_gamma   90.00
#
_symmetry.space_group_name_H-M   'P 1'
#
loop_
_entity.id
_entity.type
_entity.pdbx_description
1 polymer ?
#
loop_
_entity_poly.entity_id
_entity_poly.type
_entity_poly.pdbx_seq_one_letter_code
_entity_poly.pdbx_strand_id
1 'polypeptide(L)'
;MTNSNTFISNIKNLFRRTNLPQSGLYHYRREEQDGKTRIHLRIDPDSSGLLILNANRVVHLNPSAAFLAYLHLEGNDPVQIGKAMQKQFRVTAAQAQQDYMDFSLQMEELLDPNGGCPVCDLQLETSAPFSAKPSAPYRMDLAITYRCNNNCSHCYNARPRNYPEMPVEQWKKVIDKVWDLRIPHIVFTGGEPTLYNGLVELVAYAEEKWLITGLNTNGRKLADEDFVDSLVKAGLDHVQITLESHDAGIHNRMVAAKDAWGETVKGLKNALASKLYVMTNTTLLTHNKDSIRETLAFLAEIGVPTVGLNALIYAGKGKDVGTGLHEEELPPLLEVARAMTQSNGQRLIWYTPTQYCHFNPLQLDLGVKGCTAALYNMCVEPNGDVIPCQSYYYSLGNLLEKPWKEIWEHPLALSLRNRTNVPEGCKTCDYFPECGGGCPLARAHQDIHPIKKNLF
;
A
#
# COMPACT_ATOMS: atom_id res chain seq x y z
N MET A 1 -30.52 -30.40 23.58
CA MET A 1 -29.75 -30.97 24.70
C MET A 1 -28.31 -31.03 24.20
N THR A 2 -27.32 -30.30 24.69
CA THR A 2 -27.01 -29.87 26.06
C THR A 2 -26.41 -28.46 26.06
N ASN A 3 -26.99 -27.60 26.89
CA ASN A 3 -26.35 -26.41 27.44
C ASN A 3 -25.13 -26.83 28.26
N SER A 4 -23.93 -26.49 27.81
CA SER A 4 -22.75 -26.45 28.68
C SER A 4 -21.58 -25.79 27.94
N ASN A 5 -21.51 -24.44 27.97
CA ASN A 5 -20.22 -23.73 27.93
C ASN A 5 -20.29 -22.21 28.18
N THR A 6 -21.39 -21.68 28.72
CA THR A 6 -21.53 -20.26 29.05
C THR A 6 -20.79 -19.81 30.32
N PHE A 7 -20.34 -20.75 31.16
CA PHE A 7 -19.63 -20.42 32.40
C PHE A 7 -18.11 -20.25 32.20
N ILE A 8 -17.50 -21.03 31.29
CA ILE A 8 -16.05 -20.99 31.03
C ILE A 8 -15.67 -19.81 30.12
N SER A 9 -16.57 -19.35 29.23
CA SER A 9 -16.36 -18.13 28.44
C SER A 9 -16.35 -16.87 29.30
N ASN A 10 -17.14 -16.84 30.38
CA ASN A 10 -17.24 -15.68 31.29
C ASN A 10 -16.07 -15.57 32.27
N ILE A 11 -15.37 -16.67 32.60
CA ILE A 11 -14.18 -16.62 33.47
C ILE A 11 -12.94 -16.10 32.71
N LYS A 12 -12.86 -16.28 31.38
CA LYS A 12 -11.80 -15.66 30.57
C LYS A 12 -11.93 -14.13 30.45
N ASN A 13 -13.13 -13.59 30.65
CA ASN A 13 -13.37 -12.14 30.63
C ASN A 13 -12.97 -11.43 31.94
N LEU A 14 -12.72 -12.16 33.04
CA LEU A 14 -12.42 -11.56 34.34
C LEU A 14 -10.95 -11.15 34.53
N PHE A 15 -10.05 -11.60 33.65
CA PHE A 15 -8.63 -11.23 33.67
C PHE A 15 -8.18 -10.80 32.26
N ARG A 16 -8.68 -9.66 31.79
CA ARG A 16 -8.08 -8.99 30.63
C ARG A 16 -6.62 -8.65 30.97
N ARG A 17 -5.70 -9.11 30.11
CA ARG A 17 -4.25 -9.07 30.41
C ARG A 17 -3.73 -7.63 30.32
N THR A 18 -3.39 -7.04 31.46
CA THR A 18 -2.75 -5.71 31.57
C THR A 18 -1.22 -5.74 31.43
N ASN A 19 -0.65 -6.80 30.85
CA ASN A 19 0.79 -6.93 30.60
C ASN A 19 1.11 -6.46 29.19
N LEU A 20 2.37 -6.07 28.93
CA LEU A 20 2.83 -5.74 27.57
C LEU A 20 2.42 -6.82 26.57
N PRO A 21 1.87 -6.44 25.39
CA PRO A 21 1.56 -7.39 24.34
C PRO A 21 2.84 -8.07 23.87
N GLN A 22 2.71 -9.35 23.49
CA GLN A 22 3.79 -10.05 22.84
C GLN A 22 3.93 -9.54 21.41
N SER A 23 5.14 -9.62 20.83
CA SER A 23 5.29 -9.34 19.40
C SER A 23 4.40 -10.29 18.60
N GLY A 24 3.55 -9.75 17.72
CA GLY A 24 2.44 -10.49 17.13
C GLY A 24 1.60 -9.66 16.18
N LEU A 25 0.70 -10.32 15.46
CA LEU A 25 -0.39 -9.66 14.73
C LEU A 25 -1.69 -9.96 15.48
N TYR A 26 -2.33 -8.91 15.98
CA TYR A 26 -3.63 -8.94 16.64
C TYR A 26 -4.67 -8.45 15.65
N HIS A 27 -5.85 -9.07 15.62
CA HIS A 27 -6.92 -8.71 14.69
C HIS A 27 -8.25 -8.59 15.43
N TYR A 28 -9.03 -7.58 15.06
CA TYR A 28 -10.32 -7.28 15.66
C TYR A 28 -11.32 -6.91 14.56
N ARG A 29 -12.60 -7.13 14.84
CA ARG A 29 -13.70 -6.74 13.96
C ARG A 29 -14.72 -5.95 14.78
N ARG A 30 -15.04 -4.74 14.34
CA ARG A 30 -16.09 -3.89 14.91
C ARG A 30 -17.23 -3.83 13.89
N GLU A 31 -18.44 -4.24 14.29
CA GLU A 31 -19.63 -4.13 13.45
C GLU A 31 -20.47 -2.95 13.96
N GLU A 32 -20.67 -1.96 13.11
CA GLU A 32 -21.57 -0.82 13.38
C GLU A 32 -22.69 -0.79 12.32
N GLN A 33 -23.76 -0.02 12.58
CA GLN A 33 -24.97 -0.01 11.74
C GLN A 33 -24.68 0.32 10.26
N ASP A 34 -23.57 1.03 9.98
CA ASP A 34 -23.19 1.50 8.63
C ASP A 34 -21.94 0.80 8.04
N GLY A 35 -21.34 -0.20 8.70
CA GLY A 35 -20.14 -0.87 8.15
C GLY A 35 -19.44 -1.88 9.06
N LYS A 36 -18.52 -2.65 8.47
CA LYS A 36 -17.62 -3.57 9.18
C LYS A 36 -16.22 -2.97 9.22
N THR A 37 -15.70 -2.71 10.41
CA THR A 37 -14.33 -2.23 10.60
C THR A 37 -13.37 -3.37 10.95
N ARG A 38 -12.40 -3.68 10.08
CA ARG A 38 -11.27 -4.60 10.36
C ARG A 38 -10.12 -3.83 10.95
N ILE A 39 -9.56 -4.34 12.04
CA ILE A 39 -8.47 -3.69 12.77
C ILE A 39 -7.35 -4.72 12.90
N HIS A 40 -6.16 -4.39 12.42
CA HIS A 40 -4.95 -5.18 12.64
C HIS A 40 -3.96 -4.36 13.45
N LEU A 41 -3.55 -4.86 14.61
CA LEU A 41 -2.47 -4.27 15.38
C LEU A 41 -1.28 -5.22 15.33
N ARG A 42 -0.24 -4.83 14.59
CA ARG A 42 1.05 -5.53 14.60
C ARG A 42 1.94 -4.93 15.68
N ILE A 43 2.52 -5.77 16.52
CA ILE A 43 3.52 -5.40 17.51
C ILE A 43 4.86 -6.01 17.09
N ASP A 44 5.86 -5.16 16.85
CA ASP A 44 7.21 -5.56 16.47
C ASP A 44 8.07 -5.92 17.71
N PRO A 45 9.23 -6.60 17.55
CA PRO A 45 10.06 -7.04 18.67
C PRO A 45 10.58 -5.94 19.60
N ASP A 46 10.66 -4.70 19.11
CA ASP A 46 11.05 -3.52 19.89
C ASP A 46 9.87 -2.85 20.63
N SER A 47 8.70 -3.50 20.63
CA SER A 47 7.43 -3.04 21.19
C SER A 47 6.78 -1.86 20.46
N SER A 48 7.35 -1.38 19.35
CA SER A 48 6.63 -0.48 18.45
C SER A 48 5.44 -1.21 17.80
N GLY A 49 4.45 -0.44 17.38
CA GLY A 49 3.21 -0.96 16.82
C GLY A 49 2.91 -0.39 15.44
N LEU A 50 2.12 -1.13 14.68
CA LEU A 50 1.48 -0.68 13.46
C LEU A 50 -0.01 -1.04 13.56
N LEU A 51 -0.86 -0.02 13.62
CA LEU A 51 -2.31 -0.19 13.59
C LEU A 51 -2.80 0.00 12.16
N ILE A 52 -3.60 -0.93 11.66
CA ILE A 52 -4.16 -0.91 10.32
C ILE A 52 -5.67 -1.05 10.44
N LEU A 53 -6.41 -0.08 9.92
CA LEU A 53 -7.87 -0.04 9.98
C LEU A 53 -8.40 -0.17 8.57
N ASN A 54 -9.38 -1.05 8.30
CA ASN A 54 -10.16 -1.13 7.06
C ASN A 54 -9.38 -1.13 5.76
N ALA A 55 -8.21 -1.77 5.74
CA ALA A 55 -7.26 -1.67 4.63
C ALA A 55 -6.66 -0.28 4.42
N ASN A 56 -7.10 0.74 5.16
CA ASN A 56 -7.14 2.12 4.69
C ASN A 56 -6.37 3.17 5.48
N ARG A 57 -6.19 2.93 6.78
CA ARG A 57 -5.40 3.80 7.67
C ARG A 57 -4.32 2.97 8.32
N VAL A 58 -3.07 3.39 8.17
CA VAL A 58 -1.92 2.77 8.82
C VAL A 58 -1.31 3.78 9.78
N VAL A 59 -1.24 3.44 11.06
CA VAL A 59 -0.72 4.33 12.11
C VAL A 59 0.46 3.66 12.77
N HIS A 60 1.62 4.31 12.69
CA HIS A 60 2.78 3.92 13.46
C HIS A 60 2.57 4.33 14.92
N LEU A 61 2.80 3.38 15.81
CA LEU A 61 2.65 3.55 17.23
C LEU A 61 4.01 3.39 17.88
N ASN A 62 4.42 4.38 18.67
CA ASN A 62 5.51 4.20 19.60
C ASN A 62 5.12 3.13 20.66
N PRO A 63 6.06 2.62 21.48
CA PRO A 63 5.75 1.55 22.43
C PRO A 63 4.61 1.82 23.41
N SER A 64 4.44 3.07 23.87
CA SER A 64 3.34 3.43 24.77
C SER A 64 1.99 3.48 24.04
N ALA A 65 1.94 4.08 22.85
CA ALA A 65 0.73 4.11 22.02
C ALA A 65 0.33 2.70 21.54
N ALA A 66 1.30 1.83 21.23
CA ALA A 66 1.06 0.44 20.86
C ALA A 66 0.44 -0.35 22.02
N PHE A 67 0.90 -0.08 23.24
CA PHE A 67 0.34 -0.67 24.45
C PHE A 67 -1.09 -0.18 24.73
N LEU A 68 -1.32 1.13 24.62
CA LEU A 68 -2.65 1.72 24.75
C LEU A 68 -3.63 1.16 23.72
N ALA A 69 -3.22 1.07 22.45
CA ALA A 69 -4.01 0.48 21.37
C ALA A 69 -4.39 -0.97 21.69
N TYR A 70 -3.42 -1.78 22.11
CA TYR A 70 -3.67 -3.17 22.51
C TYR A 70 -4.69 -3.27 23.64
N LEU A 71 -4.49 -2.52 24.73
CA LEU A 71 -5.40 -2.60 25.88
C LEU A 71 -6.81 -2.09 25.55
N HIS A 72 -6.90 -1.02 24.75
CA HIS A 72 -8.18 -0.48 24.29
C HIS A 72 -8.93 -1.50 23.43
N LEU A 73 -8.27 -2.11 22.45
CA LEU A 73 -8.87 -3.09 21.54
C LEU A 73 -9.25 -4.41 22.24
N GLU A 74 -8.50 -4.79 23.28
CA GLU A 74 -8.87 -5.90 24.18
C GLU A 74 -10.07 -5.56 25.10
N GLY A 75 -10.53 -4.30 25.10
CA GLY A 75 -11.68 -3.81 25.85
C GLY A 75 -11.39 -3.50 27.33
N ASN A 76 -10.14 -3.30 27.74
CA ASN A 76 -9.84 -2.93 29.13
C ASN A 76 -10.50 -1.60 29.49
N ASP A 77 -10.99 -1.46 30.72
CA ASP A 77 -11.60 -0.21 31.16
C ASP A 77 -10.54 0.89 31.40
N PRO A 78 -10.92 2.18 31.38
CA PRO A 78 -9.98 3.29 31.53
C PRO A 78 -9.14 3.23 32.82
N VAL A 79 -9.70 2.68 33.91
CA VAL A 79 -8.99 2.57 35.20
C VAL A 79 -7.95 1.45 35.14
N GLN A 80 -8.28 0.32 34.50
CA GLN A 80 -7.35 -0.78 34.24
C GLN A 80 -6.19 -0.32 33.36
N ILE A 81 -6.49 0.42 32.29
CA ILE A 81 -5.51 0.95 31.36
C ILE A 81 -4.58 1.95 32.06
N GLY A 82 -5.13 2.87 32.85
CA GLY A 82 -4.34 3.82 33.63
C GLY A 82 -3.36 3.13 34.58
N LYS A 83 -3.83 2.12 35.34
CA LYS A 83 -2.97 1.32 36.23
C LYS A 83 -1.88 0.56 35.48
N ALA A 84 -2.20 0.01 34.31
CA ALA A 84 -1.23 -0.69 33.47
C ALA A 84 -0.14 0.27 32.96
N MET A 85 -0.53 1.47 32.51
CA MET A 85 0.37 2.53 32.05
C MET A 85 1.33 3.00 33.16
N GLN A 86 0.80 3.26 34.35
CA GLN A 86 1.61 3.62 35.53
C GLN A 86 2.67 2.56 35.82
N LYS A 87 2.26 1.29 35.84
CA LYS A 87 3.14 0.16 36.15
C LYS A 87 4.24 0.00 35.10
N GLN A 88 3.88 0.13 33.83
CA GLN A 88 4.76 -0.21 32.71
C GLN A 88 5.73 0.92 32.35
N PHE A 89 5.26 2.16 32.34
CA PHE A 89 6.04 3.33 31.89
C PHE A 89 6.45 4.27 33.02
N ARG A 90 6.13 3.93 34.28
CA ARG A 90 6.50 4.71 35.48
C ARG A 90 6.00 6.16 35.45
N VAL A 91 4.80 6.37 34.93
CA VAL A 91 4.11 7.67 34.88
C VAL A 91 3.14 7.85 36.05
N THR A 92 2.71 9.10 36.31
CA THR A 92 1.73 9.40 37.37
C THR A 92 0.32 8.97 36.96
N ALA A 93 -0.60 8.88 37.93
CA ALA A 93 -2.02 8.57 37.65
C ALA A 93 -2.67 9.58 36.71
N ALA A 94 -2.43 10.87 36.98
CA ALA A 94 -2.96 11.96 36.19
C ALA A 94 -2.43 11.90 34.75
N GLN A 95 -1.12 11.66 34.58
CA GLN A 95 -0.53 11.53 33.24
C GLN A 95 -1.09 10.32 32.49
N ALA A 96 -1.14 9.14 33.12
CA ALA A 96 -1.68 7.93 32.48
C ALA A 96 -3.14 8.08 32.04
N GLN A 97 -3.95 8.79 32.83
CA GLN A 97 -5.35 9.06 32.50
C GLN A 97 -5.48 10.05 31.34
N GLN A 98 -4.69 11.12 31.35
CA GLN A 98 -4.66 12.10 30.27
C GLN A 98 -4.19 11.46 28.95
N ASP A 99 -3.08 10.71 28.99
CA ASP A 99 -2.53 10.01 27.82
C ASP A 99 -3.56 9.05 27.21
N TYR A 100 -4.32 8.32 28.03
CA TYR A 100 -5.37 7.43 27.54
C TYR A 100 -6.56 8.20 26.96
N MET A 101 -6.97 9.31 27.57
CA MET A 101 -8.06 10.14 27.03
C MET A 101 -7.69 10.68 25.66
N ASP A 102 -6.51 11.29 25.53
CA ASP A 102 -6.02 11.85 24.27
C ASP A 102 -5.90 10.76 23.20
N PHE A 103 -5.34 9.60 23.56
CA PHE A 103 -5.24 8.45 22.67
C PHE A 103 -6.63 7.94 22.23
N SER A 104 -7.57 7.78 23.17
CA SER A 104 -8.89 7.21 22.87
C SER A 104 -9.69 8.08 21.91
N LEU A 105 -9.61 9.40 22.03
CA LEU A 105 -10.24 10.35 21.12
C LEU A 105 -9.66 10.24 19.70
N GLN A 106 -8.34 10.21 19.59
CA GLN A 106 -7.65 10.01 18.31
C GLN A 106 -7.99 8.63 17.70
N MET A 107 -8.10 7.59 18.53
CA MET A 107 -8.41 6.23 18.08
C MET A 107 -9.84 6.12 17.55
N GLU A 108 -10.82 6.73 18.21
CA GLU A 108 -12.21 6.76 17.70
C GLU A 108 -12.32 7.59 16.40
N GLU A 109 -11.61 8.70 16.27
CA GLU A 109 -11.53 9.47 15.00
C GLU A 109 -10.91 8.62 13.87
N LEU A 110 -9.87 7.84 14.21
CA LEU A 110 -9.24 6.90 13.28
C LEU A 110 -10.15 5.73 12.90
N LEU A 111 -11.06 5.32 13.78
CA LEU A 111 -12.01 4.23 13.56
C LEU A 111 -13.29 4.63 12.82
N ASP A 112 -13.53 5.93 12.63
CA ASP A 112 -14.70 6.43 11.89
C ASP A 112 -14.71 5.90 10.44
N PRO A 113 -15.75 5.14 10.02
CA PRO A 113 -15.86 4.57 8.69
C PRO A 113 -15.96 5.61 7.57
N ASN A 114 -16.28 6.88 7.87
CA ASN A 114 -16.29 7.99 6.90
C ASN A 114 -14.91 8.59 6.63
N GLY A 115 -13.86 8.00 7.21
CA GLY A 115 -12.47 8.34 6.96
C GLY A 115 -11.97 7.99 5.55
N GLY A 116 -11.08 8.82 4.99
CA GLY A 116 -10.56 8.71 3.62
C GLY A 116 -9.86 7.39 3.22
N CYS A 117 -9.72 7.23 1.89
CA CYS A 117 -9.41 6.01 1.11
C CYS A 117 -8.03 5.29 1.28
N PRO A 118 -7.95 3.98 0.94
CA PRO A 118 -7.07 2.98 1.57
C PRO A 118 -5.61 2.76 1.19
N VAL A 119 -5.05 3.49 0.24
CA VAL A 119 -3.68 3.17 -0.26
C VAL A 119 -2.72 4.34 -0.08
N CYS A 120 -3.19 5.43 0.49
CA CYS A 120 -2.51 6.72 0.39
C CYS A 120 -1.95 7.27 1.71
N ASP A 121 -2.31 6.67 2.85
CA ASP A 121 -1.69 6.91 4.16
C ASP A 121 -0.66 5.84 4.53
N LEU A 122 0.27 5.59 3.61
CA LEU A 122 1.66 5.31 4.02
C LEU A 122 2.35 6.63 4.44
N GLN A 123 1.59 7.61 4.97
CA GLN A 123 2.14 8.82 5.55
C GLN A 123 2.90 8.40 6.81
N LEU A 124 4.21 8.42 6.65
CA LEU A 124 5.26 8.15 7.63
C LEU A 124 5.28 9.23 8.71
N GLU A 125 4.18 9.39 9.44
CA GLU A 125 4.10 10.27 10.60
C GLU A 125 3.79 9.34 11.78
N THR A 126 4.79 8.96 12.56
CA THR A 126 5.13 9.65 13.82
C THR A 126 6.58 9.40 14.27
N SER A 127 7.44 8.91 13.37
CA SER A 127 8.90 8.79 13.58
C SER A 127 9.61 9.33 12.35
N ALA A 128 10.87 9.78 12.46
CA ALA A 128 11.68 10.15 11.30
C ALA A 128 11.44 9.16 10.14
N PRO A 129 11.11 9.63 8.92
CA PRO A 129 10.63 8.74 7.88
C PRO A 129 11.66 7.65 7.59
N PHE A 130 11.20 6.41 7.44
CA PHE A 130 12.05 5.22 7.22
C PHE A 130 12.96 4.82 8.40
N SER A 131 12.70 5.30 9.61
CA SER A 131 13.46 4.89 10.81
C SER A 131 13.01 3.56 11.41
N ALA A 132 11.77 3.14 11.16
CA ALA A 132 11.27 1.82 11.58
C ALA A 132 11.97 0.70 10.80
N LYS A 133 12.43 -0.33 11.51
CA LYS A 133 13.00 -1.56 10.93
C LYS A 133 11.99 -2.70 11.09
N PRO A 134 10.99 -2.79 10.21
CA PRO A 134 9.96 -3.80 10.37
C PRO A 134 10.56 -5.21 10.24
N SER A 135 9.96 -6.17 10.94
CA SER A 135 10.37 -7.58 10.88
C SER A 135 10.02 -8.29 9.55
N ALA A 136 9.16 -7.67 8.74
CA ALA A 136 8.61 -8.11 7.45
C ALA A 136 7.87 -6.91 6.82
N PRO A 137 7.65 -6.84 5.49
CA PRO A 137 6.97 -5.70 4.89
C PRO A 137 5.54 -5.54 5.42
N TYR A 138 4.93 -4.38 5.16
CA TYR A 138 3.53 -4.12 5.52
C TYR A 138 2.55 -4.56 4.43
N ARG A 139 3.05 -4.68 3.19
CA ARG A 139 2.30 -5.14 2.03
C ARG A 139 3.11 -6.15 1.23
N MET A 140 2.46 -7.20 0.73
CA MET A 140 3.04 -8.11 -0.26
C MET A 140 2.26 -8.04 -1.56
N ASP A 141 2.93 -7.68 -2.64
CA ASP A 141 2.33 -7.69 -3.97
C ASP A 141 2.42 -9.11 -4.55
N LEU A 142 1.32 -9.66 -5.06
CA LEU A 142 1.27 -11.00 -5.65
C LEU A 142 1.07 -10.85 -7.16
N ALA A 143 2.16 -10.95 -7.92
CA ALA A 143 2.09 -11.00 -9.38
C ALA A 143 1.62 -12.40 -9.79
N ILE A 144 0.29 -12.60 -9.85
CA ILE A 144 -0.30 -13.94 -10.00
C ILE A 144 -0.20 -14.52 -11.41
N THR A 145 -0.02 -13.65 -12.40
CA THR A 145 0.24 -14.01 -13.80
C THR A 145 0.95 -12.85 -14.50
N TYR A 146 1.76 -13.13 -15.52
CA TYR A 146 2.28 -12.11 -16.44
C TYR A 146 1.54 -12.08 -17.80
N ARG A 147 0.47 -12.87 -17.96
CA ARG A 147 -0.47 -12.66 -19.05
C ARG A 147 -1.09 -11.28 -18.94
N CYS A 148 -1.30 -10.62 -20.07
CA CYS A 148 -1.97 -9.33 -20.13
C CYS A 148 -2.70 -9.21 -21.47
N ASN A 149 -3.85 -8.55 -21.47
CA ASN A 149 -4.64 -8.21 -22.66
C ASN A 149 -4.31 -6.82 -23.22
N ASN A 150 -3.44 -6.04 -22.54
CA ASN A 150 -2.82 -4.81 -23.05
C ASN A 150 -1.38 -5.08 -23.50
N ASN A 151 -0.73 -4.14 -24.20
CA ASN A 151 0.67 -4.24 -24.63
C ASN A 151 1.44 -2.92 -24.49
N CYS A 152 1.21 -2.22 -23.37
CA CYS A 152 1.69 -0.85 -23.13
C CYS A 152 3.18 -0.68 -23.48
N SER A 153 3.52 0.42 -24.14
CA SER A 153 4.91 0.74 -24.50
C SER A 153 5.75 1.07 -23.26
N HIS A 154 5.13 1.62 -22.22
CA HIS A 154 5.75 2.00 -20.94
C HIS A 154 5.67 0.93 -19.86
N CYS A 155 5.28 -0.30 -20.20
CA CYS A 155 5.07 -1.36 -19.21
C CYS A 155 6.38 -1.67 -18.46
N TYR A 156 6.35 -1.56 -17.13
CA TYR A 156 7.48 -1.91 -16.27
C TYR A 156 7.70 -3.41 -16.18
N ASN A 157 6.70 -4.24 -16.53
CA ASN A 157 6.85 -5.69 -16.48
C ASN A 157 7.90 -6.17 -17.49
N ALA A 158 8.96 -6.80 -16.97
CA ALA A 158 10.08 -7.28 -17.77
C ALA A 158 9.98 -8.77 -18.13
N ARG A 159 9.06 -9.51 -17.50
CA ARG A 159 8.87 -10.94 -17.75
C ARG A 159 8.02 -11.18 -19.00
N PRO A 160 8.28 -12.27 -19.74
CA PRO A 160 7.47 -12.63 -20.89
C PRO A 160 6.07 -13.10 -20.46
N ARG A 161 5.09 -13.01 -21.36
CA ARG A 161 3.69 -13.36 -21.04
C ARG A 161 3.44 -14.85 -20.80
N ASN A 162 4.36 -15.70 -21.25
CA ASN A 162 4.35 -17.15 -21.05
C ASN A 162 5.21 -17.59 -19.86
N TYR A 163 5.57 -16.65 -18.96
CA TYR A 163 6.30 -16.97 -17.74
C TYR A 163 5.55 -18.03 -16.92
N PRO A 164 6.23 -19.04 -16.36
CA PRO A 164 5.58 -20.09 -15.58
C PRO A 164 4.77 -19.50 -14.43
N GLU A 165 3.50 -19.89 -14.30
CA GLU A 165 2.63 -19.45 -13.21
C GLU A 165 2.17 -20.64 -12.35
N MET A 166 2.21 -20.43 -11.05
CA MET A 166 1.78 -21.38 -10.04
C MET A 166 0.25 -21.60 -10.10
N PRO A 167 -0.21 -22.84 -9.81
CA PRO A 167 -1.63 -23.10 -9.62
C PRO A 167 -2.14 -22.49 -8.31
N VAL A 168 -3.46 -22.39 -8.19
CA VAL A 168 -4.17 -21.79 -7.03
C VAL A 168 -3.67 -22.37 -5.71
N GLU A 169 -3.49 -23.69 -5.65
CA GLU A 169 -3.05 -24.39 -4.44
C GLU A 169 -1.65 -23.97 -3.96
N GLN A 170 -0.76 -23.56 -4.87
CA GLN A 170 0.54 -23.01 -4.46
C GLN A 170 0.43 -21.55 -4.04
N TRP A 171 -0.45 -20.77 -4.68
CA TRP A 171 -0.75 -19.41 -4.23
C TRP A 171 -1.40 -19.36 -2.84
N LYS A 172 -2.27 -20.30 -2.49
CA LYS A 172 -2.80 -20.45 -1.13
C LYS A 172 -1.67 -20.65 -0.10
N LYS A 173 -0.66 -21.47 -0.42
CA LYS A 173 0.54 -21.63 0.43
C LYS A 173 1.37 -20.36 0.55
N VAL A 174 1.45 -19.56 -0.53
CA VAL A 174 2.08 -18.24 -0.48
C VAL A 174 1.30 -17.32 0.47
N ILE A 175 -0.03 -17.28 0.35
CA ILE A 175 -0.92 -16.49 1.22
C ILE A 175 -0.75 -16.90 2.69
N ASP A 176 -0.70 -18.21 2.98
CA ASP A 176 -0.43 -18.73 4.34
C ASP A 176 0.89 -18.19 4.88
N LYS A 177 1.97 -18.28 4.10
CA LYS A 177 3.28 -17.77 4.51
C LYS A 177 3.28 -16.26 4.73
N VAL A 178 2.63 -15.48 3.85
CA VAL A 178 2.52 -14.03 4.01
C VAL A 178 1.82 -13.68 5.32
N TRP A 179 0.73 -14.38 5.65
CA TRP A 179 0.02 -14.22 6.90
C TRP A 179 0.86 -14.61 8.12
N ASP A 180 1.55 -15.76 8.07
CA ASP A 180 2.43 -16.24 9.14
C ASP A 180 3.59 -15.27 9.42
N LEU A 181 4.03 -14.54 8.40
CA LEU A 181 5.01 -13.46 8.49
C LEU A 181 4.45 -12.15 9.05
N ARG A 182 3.17 -12.12 9.44
CA ARG A 182 2.47 -10.95 9.98
C ARG A 182 2.40 -9.80 8.99
N ILE A 183 2.30 -10.13 7.71
CA ILE A 183 2.06 -9.17 6.63
C ILE A 183 0.54 -9.11 6.45
N PRO A 184 -0.11 -7.98 6.77
CA PRO A 184 -1.56 -7.88 6.86
C PRO A 184 -2.26 -7.56 5.54
N HIS A 185 -1.51 -7.18 4.50
CA HIS A 185 -2.06 -6.67 3.25
C HIS A 185 -1.39 -7.35 2.05
N ILE A 186 -2.21 -7.88 1.13
CA ILE A 186 -1.79 -8.34 -0.18
C ILE A 186 -2.44 -7.55 -1.32
N VAL A 187 -1.71 -7.34 -2.41
CA VAL A 187 -2.27 -6.77 -3.66
C VAL A 187 -2.06 -7.74 -4.81
N PHE A 188 -3.16 -8.19 -5.42
CA PHE A 188 -3.11 -8.98 -6.65
C PHE A 188 -2.76 -8.07 -7.83
N THR A 189 -1.70 -8.44 -8.55
CA THR A 189 -1.09 -7.66 -9.63
C THR A 189 -0.43 -8.60 -10.66
N GLY A 190 0.56 -8.11 -11.40
CA GLY A 190 1.40 -8.86 -12.34
C GLY A 190 1.34 -8.21 -13.70
N GLY A 191 1.03 -9.01 -14.73
CA GLY A 191 0.49 -8.52 -15.99
C GLY A 191 -0.92 -7.96 -15.76
N GLU A 192 -1.94 -8.77 -16.05
CA GLU A 192 -3.33 -8.47 -15.71
C GLU A 192 -3.90 -9.60 -14.83
N PRO A 193 -4.06 -9.39 -13.51
CA PRO A 193 -4.49 -10.42 -12.58
C PRO A 193 -5.87 -10.99 -12.91
N THR A 194 -6.75 -10.21 -13.54
CA THR A 194 -8.09 -10.68 -13.91
C THR A 194 -8.10 -11.77 -15.00
N LEU A 195 -6.96 -12.02 -15.64
CA LEU A 195 -6.74 -13.16 -16.56
C LEU A 195 -6.30 -14.45 -15.85
N TYR A 196 -6.13 -14.42 -14.54
CA TYR A 196 -5.88 -15.62 -13.75
C TYR A 196 -7.21 -16.24 -13.30
N ASN A 197 -7.49 -17.47 -13.74
CA ASN A 197 -8.79 -18.12 -13.52
C ASN A 197 -9.15 -18.28 -12.03
N GLY A 198 -8.15 -18.40 -11.15
CA GLY A 198 -8.35 -18.56 -9.71
C GLY A 198 -8.38 -17.26 -8.91
N LEU A 199 -8.45 -16.08 -9.54
CA LEU A 199 -8.37 -14.81 -8.80
C LEU A 199 -9.44 -14.70 -7.70
N VAL A 200 -10.71 -14.94 -8.03
CA VAL A 200 -11.84 -14.84 -7.08
C VAL A 200 -11.65 -15.81 -5.90
N GLU A 201 -11.16 -17.02 -6.17
CA GLU A 201 -10.87 -18.02 -5.14
C GLU A 201 -9.72 -17.58 -4.22
N LEU A 202 -8.68 -16.95 -4.78
CA LEU A 202 -7.57 -16.40 -3.98
C LEU A 202 -7.99 -15.20 -3.13
N VAL A 203 -8.88 -14.34 -3.64
CA VAL A 203 -9.48 -13.25 -2.84
C VAL A 203 -10.24 -13.84 -1.65
N ALA A 204 -11.12 -14.82 -1.89
CA ALA A 204 -11.89 -15.48 -0.84
C ALA A 204 -10.98 -16.17 0.20
N TYR A 205 -9.93 -16.86 -0.25
CA TYR A 205 -8.97 -17.48 0.65
C TYR A 205 -8.20 -16.47 1.50
N ALA A 206 -7.79 -15.34 0.92
CA ALA A 206 -7.14 -14.27 1.67
C ALA A 206 -8.07 -13.63 2.69
N GLU A 207 -9.35 -13.46 2.35
CA GLU A 207 -10.38 -12.99 3.27
C GLU A 207 -10.56 -13.92 4.49
N GLU A 208 -10.57 -15.24 4.28
CA GLU A 208 -10.61 -16.24 5.37
C GLU A 208 -9.41 -16.13 6.32
N LYS A 209 -8.26 -15.66 5.81
CA LYS A 209 -7.05 -15.39 6.58
C LYS A 209 -7.03 -14.01 7.23
N TRP A 210 -8.08 -13.21 7.06
CA TRP A 210 -8.15 -11.83 7.53
C TRP A 210 -7.14 -10.90 6.86
N LEU A 211 -6.67 -11.24 5.67
CA LEU A 211 -5.83 -10.33 4.90
C LEU A 211 -6.69 -9.23 4.29
N ILE A 212 -6.14 -8.03 4.31
CA ILE A 212 -6.58 -6.95 3.45
C ILE A 212 -6.16 -7.29 2.01
N THR A 213 -7.09 -7.15 1.07
CA THR A 213 -6.90 -7.48 -0.33
C THR A 213 -7.10 -6.27 -1.24
N GLY A 214 -6.11 -6.04 -2.10
CA GLY A 214 -6.16 -5.06 -3.18
C GLY A 214 -6.06 -5.70 -4.55
N LEU A 215 -6.59 -5.02 -5.57
CA LEU A 215 -6.46 -5.41 -6.97
C LEU A 215 -5.89 -4.24 -7.79
N ASN A 216 -4.74 -4.45 -8.42
CA ASN A 216 -4.21 -3.56 -9.46
C ASN A 216 -4.57 -4.12 -10.83
N THR A 217 -5.36 -3.38 -11.62
CA THR A 217 -5.89 -3.88 -12.90
C THR A 217 -6.00 -2.78 -13.95
N ASN A 218 -5.97 -3.16 -15.22
CA ASN A 218 -6.34 -2.29 -16.33
C ASN A 218 -7.86 -2.04 -16.43
N GLY A 219 -8.66 -2.70 -15.59
CA GLY A 219 -10.10 -2.46 -15.44
C GLY A 219 -10.98 -3.06 -16.53
N ARG A 220 -10.42 -3.60 -17.60
CA ARG A 220 -11.19 -4.05 -18.77
C ARG A 220 -12.17 -5.17 -18.43
N LYS A 221 -11.73 -6.17 -17.65
CA LYS A 221 -12.62 -7.27 -17.22
C LYS A 221 -13.70 -6.81 -16.22
N LEU A 222 -13.50 -5.68 -15.55
CA LEU A 222 -14.51 -5.13 -14.64
C LEU A 222 -15.73 -4.56 -15.38
N ALA A 223 -15.67 -4.44 -16.72
CA ALA A 223 -16.82 -4.11 -17.56
C ALA A 223 -17.95 -5.15 -17.48
N ASP A 224 -17.63 -6.36 -17.01
CA ASP A 224 -18.56 -7.40 -16.61
C ASP A 224 -18.98 -7.20 -15.14
N GLU A 225 -20.24 -6.82 -14.93
CA GLU A 225 -20.81 -6.52 -13.60
C GLU A 225 -20.84 -7.77 -12.71
N ASP A 226 -21.14 -8.96 -13.27
CA ASP A 226 -21.17 -10.21 -12.51
C ASP A 226 -19.77 -10.56 -11.98
N PHE A 227 -18.73 -10.23 -12.74
CA PHE A 227 -17.36 -10.41 -12.31
C PHE A 227 -16.99 -9.47 -11.15
N VAL A 228 -17.39 -8.18 -11.21
CA VAL A 228 -17.20 -7.24 -10.08
C VAL A 228 -17.93 -7.74 -8.83
N ASP A 229 -19.18 -8.17 -8.97
CA ASP A 229 -19.97 -8.75 -7.89
C ASP A 229 -19.29 -9.98 -7.27
N SER A 230 -18.66 -10.82 -8.09
CA SER A 230 -17.93 -11.99 -7.59
C SER A 230 -16.72 -11.61 -6.73
N LEU A 231 -15.99 -10.55 -7.09
CA LEU A 231 -14.86 -10.04 -6.32
C LEU A 231 -15.31 -9.41 -5.00
N VAL A 232 -16.40 -8.63 -5.02
CA VAL A 232 -16.99 -8.04 -3.82
C VAL A 232 -17.46 -9.13 -2.86
N LYS A 233 -18.18 -10.14 -3.36
CA LYS A 233 -18.64 -11.28 -2.55
C LYS A 233 -17.49 -12.10 -1.98
N ALA A 234 -16.38 -12.22 -2.71
CA ALA A 234 -15.16 -12.87 -2.23
C ALA A 234 -14.43 -12.07 -1.15
N GLY A 235 -14.76 -10.80 -0.93
CA GLY A 235 -14.17 -9.97 0.11
C GLY A 235 -13.05 -9.04 -0.36
N LEU A 236 -12.98 -8.73 -1.66
CA LEU A 236 -12.04 -7.72 -2.16
C LEU A 236 -12.29 -6.37 -1.47
N ASP A 237 -11.24 -5.76 -0.89
CA ASP A 237 -11.41 -4.50 -0.15
C ASP A 237 -11.29 -3.28 -1.09
N HIS A 238 -10.30 -3.26 -1.98
CA HIS A 238 -10.05 -2.10 -2.84
C HIS A 238 -9.51 -2.45 -4.22
N VAL A 239 -9.71 -1.53 -5.16
CA VAL A 239 -9.24 -1.65 -6.54
C VAL A 239 -8.55 -0.37 -7.01
N GLN A 240 -7.40 -0.54 -7.65
CA GLN A 240 -6.73 0.49 -8.42
C GLN A 240 -6.85 0.19 -9.91
N ILE A 241 -7.52 1.09 -10.63
CA ILE A 241 -7.75 0.96 -12.07
C ILE A 241 -6.81 1.92 -12.82
N THR A 242 -5.99 1.38 -13.71
CA THR A 242 -5.15 2.23 -14.57
C THR A 242 -5.99 2.90 -15.65
N LEU A 243 -6.03 4.24 -15.65
CA LEU A 243 -6.63 5.04 -16.71
C LEU A 243 -5.62 6.08 -17.18
N GLU A 244 -5.15 5.96 -18.42
CA GLU A 244 -4.06 6.81 -18.93
C GLU A 244 -4.51 8.19 -19.45
N SER A 245 -5.78 8.35 -19.83
CA SER A 245 -6.34 9.63 -20.29
C SER A 245 -7.87 9.55 -20.31
N HIS A 246 -8.54 10.70 -20.21
CA HIS A 246 -9.96 10.84 -20.60
C HIS A 246 -10.18 10.60 -22.10
N ASP A 247 -9.18 10.85 -22.93
CA ASP A 247 -9.27 10.67 -24.39
C ASP A 247 -9.02 9.19 -24.75
N ALA A 248 -9.98 8.61 -25.47
CA ALA A 248 -9.92 7.20 -25.88
C ALA A 248 -8.74 6.92 -26.82
N GLY A 249 -8.39 7.87 -27.70
CA GLY A 249 -7.27 7.75 -28.63
C GLY A 249 -5.92 7.73 -27.92
N ILE A 250 -5.71 8.63 -26.96
CA ILE A 250 -4.49 8.69 -26.13
C ILE A 250 -4.40 7.43 -25.27
N HIS A 251 -5.46 7.06 -24.55
CA HIS A 251 -5.47 5.86 -23.71
C HIS A 251 -5.15 4.59 -24.52
N ASN A 252 -5.92 4.33 -25.59
CA ASN A 252 -5.76 3.12 -26.41
C ASN A 252 -4.37 3.02 -27.05
N ARG A 253 -3.78 4.16 -27.43
CA ARG A 253 -2.41 4.22 -27.94
C ARG A 253 -1.40 3.85 -26.87
N MET A 254 -1.49 4.44 -25.67
CA MET A 254 -0.57 4.18 -24.57
C MET A 254 -0.60 2.72 -24.11
N VAL A 255 -1.79 2.10 -24.08
CA VAL A 255 -1.94 0.69 -23.68
C VAL A 255 -1.79 -0.29 -24.84
N ALA A 256 -1.63 0.22 -26.07
CA ALA A 256 -1.54 -0.53 -27.33
C ALA A 256 -2.64 -1.59 -27.47
N ALA A 257 -3.88 -1.21 -27.18
CA ALA A 257 -5.06 -2.06 -27.29
C ALA A 257 -6.23 -1.24 -27.82
N LYS A 258 -6.89 -1.75 -28.88
CA LYS A 258 -8.09 -1.15 -29.44
C LYS A 258 -9.25 -1.32 -28.46
N ASP A 259 -10.11 -0.30 -28.36
CA ASP A 259 -11.34 -0.29 -27.56
C ASP A 259 -11.14 -0.44 -26.03
N ALA A 260 -9.88 -0.48 -25.55
CA ALA A 260 -9.55 -0.66 -24.15
C ALA A 260 -10.14 0.43 -23.25
N TRP A 261 -10.14 1.69 -23.70
CA TRP A 261 -10.72 2.81 -22.95
C TRP A 261 -12.20 2.59 -22.62
N GLY A 262 -12.99 2.10 -23.58
CA GLY A 262 -14.43 1.87 -23.36
C GLY A 262 -14.69 0.80 -22.30
N GLU A 263 -13.94 -0.30 -22.36
CA GLU A 263 -14.00 -1.37 -21.37
C GLU A 263 -13.51 -0.89 -20.00
N THR A 264 -12.37 -0.19 -19.94
CA THR A 264 -11.79 0.35 -18.70
C THR A 264 -12.72 1.36 -18.03
N VAL A 265 -13.33 2.30 -18.78
CA VAL A 265 -14.26 3.28 -18.22
C VAL A 265 -15.56 2.63 -17.75
N LYS A 266 -16.09 1.64 -18.49
CA LYS A 266 -17.23 0.86 -18.02
C LYS A 266 -16.88 0.12 -16.73
N GLY A 267 -15.72 -0.53 -16.68
CA GLY A 267 -15.24 -1.22 -15.49
C GLY A 267 -15.01 -0.31 -14.29
N LEU A 268 -14.52 0.91 -14.51
CA LEU A 268 -14.40 1.93 -13.48
C LEU A 268 -15.77 2.33 -12.91
N LYS A 269 -16.76 2.55 -13.77
CA LYS A 269 -18.13 2.86 -13.34
C LYS A 269 -18.77 1.72 -12.54
N ASN A 270 -18.58 0.47 -12.99
CA ASN A 270 -19.06 -0.71 -12.26
C ASN A 270 -18.40 -0.83 -10.88
N ALA A 271 -17.09 -0.58 -10.79
CA ALA A 271 -16.38 -0.58 -9.51
C ALA A 271 -16.88 0.53 -8.57
N LEU A 272 -17.13 1.73 -9.09
CA LEU A 272 -17.67 2.86 -8.30
C LEU A 272 -19.11 2.63 -7.81
N ALA A 273 -19.91 1.86 -8.56
CA ALA A 273 -21.26 1.46 -8.15
C ALA A 273 -21.26 0.36 -7.08
N SER A 274 -20.09 -0.23 -6.78
CA SER A 274 -19.93 -1.29 -5.79
C SER A 274 -19.52 -0.73 -4.41
N LYS A 275 -19.26 -1.63 -3.46
CA LYS A 275 -18.73 -1.28 -2.13
C LYS A 275 -17.20 -1.22 -2.06
N LEU A 276 -16.52 -1.43 -3.18
CA LEU A 276 -15.05 -1.38 -3.24
C LEU A 276 -14.56 0.04 -2.99
N TYR A 277 -13.44 0.17 -2.28
CA TYR A 277 -12.70 1.42 -2.33
C TYR A 277 -12.01 1.54 -3.68
N VAL A 278 -12.40 2.56 -4.46
CA VAL A 278 -11.91 2.75 -5.82
C VAL A 278 -10.87 3.87 -5.88
N MET A 279 -9.76 3.59 -6.55
CA MET A 279 -8.84 4.63 -6.99
C MET A 279 -8.44 4.41 -8.45
N THR A 280 -8.05 5.48 -9.11
CA THR A 280 -7.39 5.39 -10.41
C THR A 280 -5.91 5.62 -10.28
N ASN A 281 -5.13 5.15 -11.25
CA ASN A 281 -3.75 5.55 -11.40
C ASN A 281 -3.45 5.92 -12.87
N THR A 282 -2.74 7.03 -13.07
CA THR A 282 -2.34 7.53 -14.39
C THR A 282 -0.84 7.70 -14.45
N THR A 283 -0.19 7.10 -15.47
CA THR A 283 1.25 7.30 -15.69
C THR A 283 1.44 8.56 -16.53
N LEU A 284 2.12 9.56 -15.97
CA LEU A 284 2.43 10.81 -16.66
C LEU A 284 3.57 10.58 -17.66
N LEU A 285 3.27 10.73 -18.96
CA LEU A 285 4.20 10.59 -20.08
C LEU A 285 4.01 11.76 -21.06
N THR A 286 4.92 11.87 -22.03
CA THR A 286 4.83 12.87 -23.10
C THR A 286 3.53 12.79 -23.91
N HIS A 287 2.89 11.61 -23.95
CA HIS A 287 1.64 11.40 -24.69
C HIS A 287 0.39 12.02 -24.04
N ASN A 288 0.36 12.15 -22.72
CA ASN A 288 -0.84 12.57 -21.99
C ASN A 288 -0.65 13.81 -21.11
N LYS A 289 0.59 14.26 -20.87
CA LYS A 289 0.87 15.38 -19.96
C LYS A 289 0.08 16.65 -20.28
N ASP A 290 -0.11 16.95 -21.55
CA ASP A 290 -0.80 18.17 -22.00
C ASP A 290 -2.32 18.09 -21.78
N SER A 291 -2.85 16.88 -21.53
CA SER A 291 -4.28 16.59 -21.33
C SER A 291 -4.63 16.19 -19.89
N ILE A 292 -3.73 16.47 -18.94
CA ILE A 292 -3.90 16.05 -17.55
C ILE A 292 -5.09 16.75 -16.90
N ARG A 293 -5.35 18.02 -17.24
CA ARG A 293 -6.45 18.81 -16.69
C ARG A 293 -7.79 18.19 -17.03
N GLU A 294 -7.98 17.84 -18.29
CA GLU A 294 -9.18 17.19 -18.82
C GLU A 294 -9.34 15.79 -18.24
N THR A 295 -8.22 15.07 -18.06
CA THR A 295 -8.23 13.76 -17.41
C THR A 295 -8.70 13.84 -15.97
N LEU A 296 -8.21 14.81 -15.20
CA LEU A 296 -8.65 15.02 -13.81
C LEU A 296 -10.11 15.50 -13.72
N ALA A 297 -10.53 16.40 -14.62
CA ALA A 297 -11.92 16.84 -14.71
C ALA A 297 -12.86 15.67 -14.99
N PHE A 298 -12.50 14.78 -15.92
CA PHE A 298 -13.26 13.58 -16.24
C PHE A 298 -13.35 12.60 -15.06
N LEU A 299 -12.25 12.39 -14.34
CA LEU A 299 -12.24 11.55 -13.14
C LEU A 299 -13.14 12.12 -12.04
N ALA A 300 -13.16 13.45 -11.87
CA ALA A 300 -14.07 14.12 -10.96
C ALA A 300 -15.55 13.99 -11.40
N GLU A 301 -15.84 14.18 -12.69
CA GLU A 301 -17.19 14.05 -13.25
C GLU A 301 -17.78 12.64 -13.04
N ILE A 302 -16.95 11.60 -13.18
CA ILE A 302 -17.35 10.21 -12.93
C ILE A 302 -17.49 9.90 -11.44
N GLY A 303 -16.96 10.74 -10.55
CA GLY A 303 -17.04 10.56 -9.10
C GLY A 303 -15.93 9.70 -8.52
N VAL A 304 -14.74 9.66 -9.14
CA VAL A 304 -13.59 8.93 -8.58
C VAL A 304 -13.12 9.63 -7.30
N PRO A 305 -13.09 8.95 -6.14
CA PRO A 305 -12.75 9.62 -4.86
C PRO A 305 -11.26 9.83 -4.69
N THR A 306 -10.41 9.04 -5.34
CA THR A 306 -8.95 9.08 -5.18
C THR A 306 -8.24 8.88 -6.50
N VAL A 307 -7.36 9.83 -6.80
CA VAL A 307 -6.56 9.87 -8.03
C VAL A 307 -5.09 9.68 -7.71
N GLY A 308 -4.53 8.60 -8.22
CA GLY A 308 -3.11 8.32 -8.20
C GLY A 308 -2.41 8.80 -9.47
N LEU A 309 -1.22 9.37 -9.31
CA LEU A 309 -0.32 9.73 -10.39
C LEU A 309 1.08 9.12 -10.13
N ASN A 310 1.75 8.73 -11.20
CA ASN A 310 3.15 8.32 -11.16
C ASN A 310 3.90 8.78 -12.41
N ALA A 311 5.20 9.00 -12.28
CA ALA A 311 6.11 9.09 -13.43
C ALA A 311 6.46 7.69 -13.95
N LEU A 312 7.12 7.67 -15.12
CA LEU A 312 7.64 6.45 -15.74
C LEU A 312 8.52 5.65 -14.79
N ILE A 313 8.29 4.33 -14.74
CA ILE A 313 9.19 3.38 -14.08
C ILE A 313 10.13 2.82 -15.14
N TYR A 314 11.44 3.04 -14.96
CA TYR A 314 12.49 2.61 -15.88
C TYR A 314 12.83 1.11 -15.72
N ALA A 315 11.88 0.26 -16.09
CA ALA A 315 12.00 -1.20 -16.13
C ALA A 315 11.22 -1.77 -17.31
N GLY A 316 11.44 -3.05 -17.64
CA GLY A 316 10.76 -3.69 -18.76
C GLY A 316 10.89 -2.89 -20.05
N LYS A 317 9.77 -2.64 -20.74
CA LYS A 317 9.74 -1.77 -21.94
C LYS A 317 9.91 -0.30 -21.60
N GLY A 318 9.49 0.11 -20.40
CA GLY A 318 9.60 1.50 -19.92
C GLY A 318 11.04 1.99 -19.78
N LYS A 319 12.03 1.09 -19.66
CA LYS A 319 13.45 1.46 -19.54
C LYS A 319 13.95 2.33 -20.70
N ASP A 320 13.58 1.98 -21.92
CA ASP A 320 14.13 2.57 -23.15
C ASP A 320 13.04 3.22 -24.05
N VAL A 321 11.84 3.45 -23.51
CA VAL A 321 10.67 3.93 -24.28
C VAL A 321 10.80 5.39 -24.74
N GLY A 322 11.63 6.20 -24.06
CA GLY A 322 11.90 7.59 -24.44
C GLY A 322 10.73 8.58 -24.25
N THR A 323 9.67 8.18 -23.56
CA THR A 323 8.45 9.00 -23.37
C THR A 323 8.24 9.41 -21.91
N GLY A 324 9.20 9.10 -21.04
CA GLY A 324 9.21 9.53 -19.66
C GLY A 324 9.43 11.05 -19.57
N LEU A 325 8.88 11.65 -18.53
CA LEU A 325 9.13 13.05 -18.20
C LEU A 325 10.35 13.15 -17.29
N HIS A 326 11.14 14.21 -17.47
CA HIS A 326 12.14 14.56 -16.47
C HIS A 326 11.44 14.99 -15.18
N GLU A 327 12.06 14.72 -14.03
CA GLU A 327 11.45 15.06 -12.74
C GLU A 327 11.18 16.56 -12.58
N GLU A 328 11.99 17.40 -13.22
CA GLU A 328 11.83 18.86 -13.26
C GLU A 328 10.59 19.32 -14.03
N GLU A 329 10.03 18.47 -14.90
CA GLU A 329 8.79 18.76 -15.64
C GLU A 329 7.52 18.41 -14.84
N LEU A 330 7.65 17.67 -13.73
CA LEU A 330 6.52 17.19 -12.92
C LEU A 330 5.85 18.26 -12.05
N PRO A 331 6.56 19.24 -11.42
CA PRO A 331 5.94 20.16 -10.48
C PRO A 331 4.74 20.93 -11.04
N PRO A 332 4.78 21.50 -12.27
CA PRO A 332 3.62 22.20 -12.83
C PRO A 332 2.40 21.28 -13.02
N LEU A 333 2.61 20.02 -13.43
CA LEU A 333 1.54 19.04 -13.62
C LEU A 333 0.92 18.62 -12.29
N LEU A 334 1.76 18.42 -11.27
CA LEU A 334 1.32 18.02 -9.94
C LEU A 334 0.64 19.16 -9.18
N GLU A 335 1.01 20.41 -9.45
CA GLU A 335 0.29 21.57 -8.93
C GLU A 335 -1.13 21.68 -9.51
N VAL A 336 -1.28 21.45 -10.81
CA VAL A 336 -2.59 21.33 -11.44
C VAL A 336 -3.39 20.19 -10.81
N ALA A 337 -2.75 19.03 -10.62
CA ALA A 337 -3.39 17.88 -9.99
C ALA A 337 -3.86 18.18 -8.56
N ARG A 338 -3.02 18.82 -7.75
CA ARG A 338 -3.34 19.21 -6.37
C ARG A 338 -4.53 20.17 -6.33
N ALA A 339 -4.50 21.25 -7.10
CA ALA A 339 -5.57 22.24 -7.13
C ALA A 339 -6.90 21.63 -7.59
N MET A 340 -6.88 20.79 -8.64
CA MET A 340 -8.11 20.16 -9.16
C MET A 340 -8.68 19.11 -8.22
N THR A 341 -7.85 18.23 -7.68
CA THR A 341 -8.33 17.21 -6.73
C THR A 341 -8.89 17.86 -5.47
N GLN A 342 -8.21 18.87 -4.92
CA GLN A 342 -8.70 19.63 -3.75
C GLN A 342 -10.04 20.33 -4.03
N SER A 343 -10.18 21.02 -5.17
CA SER A 343 -11.43 21.72 -5.52
C SER A 343 -12.61 20.77 -5.79
N ASN A 344 -12.34 19.54 -6.20
CA ASN A 344 -13.35 18.50 -6.41
C ASN A 344 -13.56 17.61 -5.17
N GLY A 345 -12.91 17.89 -4.03
CA GLY A 345 -12.99 17.04 -2.84
C GLY A 345 -12.40 15.64 -3.03
N GLN A 346 -11.54 15.45 -4.03
CA GLN A 346 -10.83 14.20 -4.31
C GLN A 346 -9.49 14.17 -3.57
N ARG A 347 -9.02 12.96 -3.29
CA ARG A 347 -7.68 12.73 -2.74
C ARG A 347 -6.66 12.54 -3.86
N LEU A 348 -5.51 13.21 -3.78
CA LEU A 348 -4.37 13.00 -4.67
C LEU A 348 -3.32 12.10 -4.04
N ILE A 349 -2.78 11.15 -4.82
CA ILE A 349 -1.63 10.33 -4.44
C ILE A 349 -0.52 10.50 -5.48
N TRP A 350 0.67 10.85 -5.01
CA TRP A 350 1.89 10.71 -5.79
C TRP A 350 2.63 9.42 -5.38
N TYR A 351 2.92 8.54 -6.34
CA TYR A 351 3.57 7.25 -6.08
C TYR A 351 5.08 7.25 -6.28
N THR A 352 5.59 8.05 -7.21
CA THR A 352 6.99 7.91 -7.63
C THR A 352 7.94 8.47 -6.55
N PRO A 353 8.92 7.68 -6.08
CA PRO A 353 10.01 8.22 -5.29
C PRO A 353 10.94 9.01 -6.20
N THR A 354 10.83 10.33 -6.17
CA THR A 354 11.64 11.24 -6.98
C THR A 354 12.91 11.66 -6.26
N GLN A 355 13.90 12.15 -7.01
CA GLN A 355 15.06 12.78 -6.41
C GLN A 355 14.71 14.21 -5.99
N TYR A 356 14.84 14.48 -4.69
CA TYR A 356 14.41 15.76 -4.11
C TYR A 356 15.20 16.97 -4.64
N CYS A 357 16.34 16.73 -5.30
CA CYS A 357 17.09 17.76 -6.00
C CYS A 357 16.45 18.25 -7.30
N HIS A 358 15.61 17.44 -7.94
CA HIS A 358 14.80 17.85 -9.09
C HIS A 358 13.39 18.20 -8.67
N PHE A 359 12.83 17.39 -7.77
CA PHE A 359 11.47 17.56 -7.29
C PHE A 359 11.31 17.05 -5.87
N ASN A 360 11.12 17.98 -4.93
CA ASN A 360 10.81 17.69 -3.55
C ASN A 360 9.28 17.65 -3.33
N PRO A 361 8.66 16.47 -3.20
CA PRO A 361 7.21 16.31 -3.04
C PRO A 361 6.67 16.95 -1.75
N LEU A 362 7.53 17.21 -0.75
CA LEU A 362 7.14 17.89 0.48
C LEU A 362 6.69 19.34 0.23
N GLN A 363 7.25 19.99 -0.78
CA GLN A 363 6.87 21.37 -1.12
C GLN A 363 5.46 21.48 -1.71
N LEU A 364 4.89 20.36 -2.16
CA LEU A 364 3.55 20.26 -2.73
C LEU A 364 2.56 19.53 -1.80
N ASP A 365 2.93 19.31 -0.53
CA ASP A 365 2.12 18.56 0.44
C ASP A 365 1.79 17.13 -0.02
N LEU A 366 2.64 16.54 -0.88
CA LEU A 366 2.45 15.18 -1.39
C LEU A 366 3.04 14.11 -0.45
N GLY A 367 3.61 14.54 0.69
CA GLY A 367 4.23 13.70 1.70
C GLY A 367 5.63 13.21 1.33
N VAL A 368 6.24 12.42 2.22
CA VAL A 368 7.58 11.85 2.01
C VAL A 368 7.53 10.72 0.98
N LYS A 369 8.36 10.80 -0.06
CA LYS A 369 8.43 9.80 -1.14
C LYS A 369 9.86 9.30 -1.35
N GLY A 370 10.22 8.31 -0.55
CA GLY A 370 11.43 7.51 -0.72
C GLY A 370 11.11 6.12 -1.25
N CYS A 371 12.11 5.45 -1.83
CA CYS A 371 11.95 4.06 -2.26
C CYS A 371 11.61 3.15 -1.07
N THR A 372 10.57 2.33 -1.23
CA THR A 372 10.04 1.41 -0.21
C THR A 372 10.30 -0.07 -0.52
N ALA A 373 11.02 -0.34 -1.62
CA ALA A 373 11.37 -1.69 -2.06
C ALA A 373 12.19 -2.43 -1.01
N ALA A 374 11.84 -3.69 -0.73
CA ALA A 374 12.43 -4.51 0.32
C ALA A 374 12.39 -3.89 1.74
N LEU A 375 11.49 -2.93 1.96
CA LEU A 375 11.25 -2.29 3.26
C LEU A 375 9.78 -2.39 3.66
N TYR A 376 8.89 -1.65 2.99
CA TYR A 376 7.45 -1.67 3.31
C TYR A 376 6.63 -2.51 2.34
N ASN A 377 7.17 -2.76 1.15
CA ASN A 377 6.60 -3.70 0.19
C ASN A 377 7.68 -4.56 -0.46
N MET A 378 7.23 -5.72 -0.94
CA MET A 378 7.95 -6.67 -1.79
C MET A 378 6.94 -7.31 -2.73
N CYS A 379 7.40 -8.06 -3.74
CA CYS A 379 6.51 -8.75 -4.67
C CYS A 379 6.89 -10.24 -4.78
N VAL A 380 5.89 -11.13 -4.85
CA VAL A 380 6.04 -12.54 -5.22
C VAL A 380 5.68 -12.69 -6.69
N GLU A 381 6.60 -13.24 -7.49
CA GLU A 381 6.42 -13.54 -8.91
C GLU A 381 5.60 -14.83 -9.14
N PRO A 382 5.10 -15.09 -10.37
CA PRO A 382 4.28 -16.27 -10.67
C PRO A 382 4.91 -17.62 -10.39
N ASN A 383 6.24 -17.71 -10.27
CA ASN A 383 6.97 -18.92 -9.93
C ASN A 383 7.28 -19.04 -8.41
N GLY A 384 6.86 -18.08 -7.59
CA GLY A 384 7.12 -18.04 -6.14
C GLY A 384 8.37 -17.26 -5.73
N ASP A 385 9.13 -16.72 -6.68
CA ASP A 385 10.30 -15.90 -6.39
C ASP A 385 9.89 -14.56 -5.78
N VAL A 386 10.63 -14.13 -4.75
CA VAL A 386 10.41 -12.82 -4.12
C VAL A 386 11.38 -11.81 -4.72
N ILE A 387 10.86 -10.66 -5.16
CA ILE A 387 11.62 -9.54 -5.69
C ILE A 387 11.43 -8.27 -4.84
N PRO A 388 12.37 -7.30 -4.85
CA PRO A 388 12.32 -6.13 -3.98
C PRO A 388 11.05 -5.27 -4.11
N CYS A 389 10.50 -5.14 -5.31
CA CYS A 389 9.22 -4.51 -5.62
C CYS A 389 8.73 -4.97 -7.00
N GLN A 390 7.50 -4.61 -7.39
CA GLN A 390 6.86 -5.05 -8.66
C GLN A 390 7.67 -4.77 -9.94
N SER A 391 8.67 -3.89 -9.89
CA SER A 391 9.46 -3.46 -11.05
C SER A 391 10.94 -3.82 -10.97
N TYR A 392 11.42 -4.37 -9.85
CA TYR A 392 12.84 -4.71 -9.66
C TYR A 392 13.07 -6.21 -9.90
N TYR A 393 13.31 -6.60 -11.14
CA TYR A 393 13.32 -8.00 -11.59
C TYR A 393 14.58 -8.82 -11.22
N TYR A 394 14.87 -8.90 -9.92
CA TYR A 394 15.97 -9.69 -9.35
C TYR A 394 15.43 -10.54 -8.18
N SER A 395 15.50 -11.87 -8.31
CA SER A 395 15.02 -12.80 -7.28
C SER A 395 15.92 -12.73 -6.04
N LEU A 396 15.28 -12.60 -4.87
CA LEU A 396 15.89 -12.64 -3.54
C LEU A 396 15.79 -14.05 -2.93
N GLY A 397 15.13 -14.98 -3.62
CA GLY A 397 14.82 -16.34 -3.17
C GLY A 397 13.34 -16.68 -3.35
N ASN A 398 13.04 -17.98 -3.38
CA ASN A 398 11.67 -18.47 -3.55
C ASN A 398 10.96 -18.63 -2.20
N LEU A 399 9.77 -18.04 -2.04
CA LEU A 399 9.04 -18.01 -0.77
C LEU A 399 8.60 -19.41 -0.29
N LEU A 400 8.39 -20.34 -1.23
CA LEU A 400 7.98 -21.70 -0.93
C LEU A 400 9.16 -22.61 -0.55
N GLU A 401 10.37 -22.26 -0.97
CA GLU A 401 11.56 -23.11 -0.81
C GLU A 401 12.55 -22.60 0.24
N LYS A 402 12.66 -21.28 0.40
CA LYS A 402 13.66 -20.64 1.27
C LYS A 402 13.07 -20.17 2.59
N PRO A 403 13.82 -20.24 3.70
CA PRO A 403 13.45 -19.57 4.93
C PRO A 403 13.30 -18.06 4.70
N TRP A 404 12.26 -17.45 5.27
CA TRP A 404 12.00 -16.01 5.11
C TRP A 404 13.20 -15.14 5.48
N LYS A 405 13.94 -15.51 6.54
CA LYS A 405 15.11 -14.76 6.98
C LYS A 405 16.16 -14.61 5.88
N GLU A 406 16.40 -15.64 5.07
CA GLU A 406 17.34 -15.57 3.94
C GLU A 406 16.89 -14.58 2.87
N ILE A 407 15.59 -14.53 2.58
CA ILE A 407 14.99 -13.60 1.63
C ILE A 407 15.02 -12.16 2.17
N TRP A 408 14.61 -11.98 3.43
CA TRP A 408 14.49 -10.68 4.09
C TRP A 408 15.83 -10.00 4.38
N GLU A 409 16.85 -10.80 4.68
CA GLU A 409 18.23 -10.36 4.93
C GLU A 409 19.13 -10.52 3.69
N HIS A 410 18.55 -10.81 2.52
CA HIS A 410 19.31 -10.92 1.28
C HIS A 410 20.18 -9.65 1.07
N PRO A 411 21.45 -9.75 0.63
CA PRO A 411 22.36 -8.60 0.52
C PRO A 411 21.79 -7.42 -0.27
N LEU A 412 21.08 -7.71 -1.38
CA LEU A 412 20.38 -6.68 -2.17
C LEU A 412 19.24 -6.02 -1.37
N ALA A 413 18.44 -6.79 -0.64
CA ALA A 413 17.35 -6.25 0.19
C ALA A 413 17.90 -5.34 1.29
N LEU A 414 18.97 -5.76 1.96
CA LEU A 414 19.68 -4.94 2.95
C LEU A 414 20.27 -3.67 2.33
N SER A 415 20.84 -3.76 1.13
CA SER A 415 21.41 -2.59 0.45
C SER A 415 20.36 -1.55 0.07
N LEU A 416 19.20 -2.00 -0.43
CA LEU A 416 18.07 -1.13 -0.75
C LEU A 416 17.48 -0.50 0.53
N ARG A 417 17.19 -1.31 1.54
CA ARG A 417 16.59 -0.87 2.81
C ARG A 417 17.47 0.11 3.57
N ASN A 418 18.77 -0.19 3.66
CA ASN A 418 19.74 0.65 4.37
C ASN A 418 20.36 1.73 3.47
N ARG A 419 19.93 1.83 2.21
CA ARG A 419 20.37 2.84 1.23
C ARG A 419 21.89 2.91 1.10
N THR A 420 22.56 1.76 1.13
CA THR A 420 24.04 1.69 1.12
C THR A 420 24.64 1.90 -0.26
N ASN A 421 23.88 1.57 -1.31
CA ASN A 421 24.27 1.81 -2.69
C ASN A 421 23.48 2.97 -3.26
N VAL A 422 23.96 4.20 -3.04
CA VAL A 422 23.36 5.44 -3.54
C VAL A 422 24.43 6.29 -4.25
N PRO A 423 24.03 7.19 -5.17
CA PRO A 423 24.99 8.04 -5.87
C PRO A 423 25.85 8.88 -4.91
N GLU A 424 27.10 9.16 -5.28
CA GLU A 424 28.08 9.83 -4.40
C GLU A 424 27.57 11.19 -3.90
N GLY A 425 26.94 11.98 -4.79
CA GLY A 425 26.36 13.26 -4.42
C GLY A 425 25.28 13.14 -3.32
N CYS A 426 24.47 12.08 -3.34
CA CYS A 426 23.41 11.89 -2.36
C CYS A 426 23.93 11.65 -0.94
N LYS A 427 25.14 11.07 -0.79
CA LYS A 427 25.71 10.71 0.53
C LYS A 427 25.94 11.91 1.45
N THR A 428 26.06 13.10 0.88
CA THR A 428 26.25 14.34 1.64
C THR A 428 25.01 15.25 1.60
N CYS A 429 23.91 14.83 0.97
CA CYS A 429 22.71 15.65 0.82
C CYS A 429 21.91 15.72 2.12
N ASP A 430 21.44 16.92 2.50
CA ASP A 430 20.71 17.11 3.76
C ASP A 430 19.28 16.55 3.74
N TYR A 431 18.77 16.18 2.56
CA TYR A 431 17.49 15.50 2.37
C TYR A 431 17.65 13.98 2.16
N PHE A 432 18.85 13.42 2.37
CA PHE A 432 19.10 11.99 2.21
C PHE A 432 18.19 11.08 3.08
N PRO A 433 17.88 11.43 4.35
CA PRO A 433 16.98 10.62 5.19
C PRO A 433 15.57 10.47 4.62
N GLU A 434 15.02 11.49 3.96
CA GLU A 434 13.69 11.47 3.37
C GLU A 434 13.72 10.89 1.94
N CYS A 435 14.60 11.42 1.09
CA CYS A 435 14.67 11.09 -0.34
C CYS A 435 15.26 9.70 -0.61
N GLY A 436 16.35 9.35 0.07
CA GLY A 436 17.10 8.10 -0.17
C GLY A 436 17.74 7.96 -1.55
N GLY A 437 17.81 9.04 -2.33
CA GLY A 437 18.33 9.04 -3.70
C GLY A 437 17.31 8.68 -4.78
N GLY A 438 16.01 8.78 -4.49
CA GLY A 438 14.93 8.48 -5.44
C GLY A 438 14.81 6.99 -5.77
N CYS A 439 14.13 6.68 -6.88
CA CYS A 439 14.00 5.32 -7.37
C CYS A 439 15.35 4.75 -7.85
N PRO A 440 15.82 3.59 -7.35
CA PRO A 440 17.05 2.97 -7.85
C PRO A 440 17.05 2.65 -9.34
N LEU A 441 15.87 2.41 -9.93
CA LEU A 441 15.70 2.10 -11.36
C LEU A 441 15.82 3.35 -12.25
N ALA A 442 15.56 4.55 -11.73
CA ALA A 442 15.63 5.79 -12.48
C ALA A 442 17.05 6.40 -12.54
N ARG A 443 18.00 5.85 -11.78
CA ARG A 443 19.35 6.44 -11.60
C ARG A 443 20.11 6.70 -12.89
N ALA A 444 19.96 5.84 -13.90
CA ALA A 444 20.67 5.99 -15.16
C ALA A 444 20.09 7.11 -16.05
N HIS A 445 18.96 7.70 -15.64
CA HIS A 445 18.18 8.68 -16.41
C HIS A 445 18.13 10.05 -15.70
N GLN A 446 18.94 10.24 -14.66
CA GLN A 446 18.89 11.41 -13.78
C GLN A 446 20.30 11.82 -13.33
N ASP A 447 20.57 13.12 -13.34
CA ASP A 447 21.81 13.71 -12.81
C ASP A 447 21.65 14.08 -11.33
N ILE A 448 22.71 14.10 -10.54
CA ILE A 448 22.59 14.30 -9.08
C ILE A 448 23.07 15.69 -8.68
N HIS A 449 22.17 16.46 -8.04
CA HIS A 449 22.47 17.79 -7.52
C HIS A 449 22.24 17.87 -5.99
N PRO A 450 23.25 17.60 -5.16
CA PRO A 450 23.08 17.53 -3.71
C PRO A 450 22.57 18.86 -3.11
N ILE A 451 21.54 18.79 -2.27
CA ILE A 451 21.02 19.96 -1.57
C ILE A 451 21.73 20.10 -0.22
N LYS A 452 22.19 21.33 0.06
CA LYS A 452 22.69 21.76 1.36
C LYS A 452 21.73 22.80 1.93
N LYS A 453 21.16 22.54 3.10
CA LYS A 453 20.39 23.53 3.87
C LYS A 453 21.39 24.59 4.32
N ASN A 454 21.06 25.85 4.10
CA ASN A 454 21.83 26.94 4.68
C ASN A 454 21.73 26.80 6.21
N LEU A 455 22.87 26.49 6.85
CA LEU A 455 22.99 26.56 8.30
C LEU A 455 22.92 28.06 8.64
N PHE A 456 21.76 28.49 9.14
CA PHE A 456 21.62 29.81 9.76
C PHE A 456 22.33 29.84 11.10
#